data_AF-A0A0C5RMF7-F1
#
_entry.id   AF-A0A0C5RMF7-F1
#
_cell.length_a   1.000
_cell.length_b   1.000
_cell.length_c   1.000
_cell.angle_alpha   90.00
_cell.angle_beta   90.00
_cell.angle_gamma   90.00
#
_symmetry.space_group_name_H-M   'P 1'
#
loop_
_entity.id
_entity.type
_entity.pdbx_description
1 polymer ?
#
loop_
_entity_poly.entity_id
_entity_poly.type
_entity_poly.pdbx_seq_one_letter_code
_entity_poly.pdbx_strand_id
1 'polypeptide(L)'
;MKILLIGPPGSGKGTISELLIKNDQFMHVSTGNLFRAILKENSTLAEEIKDLMQKGELIPDHITNKVAANAIQKLIDNNQDFILDGYPRTLNQADYLSNYCPLDYVFYLDINHDQLMKRLVGRLTCSDCNVVYNIYFKPPQTANLCDYCNRTLTKRSDDNEVSVQNRLAEYEKLTLPLVKYYKEKKKLITIDVDCKVEEAYAKIKQQLLK
;
A
#
# COMPACT_ATOMS: atom_id res chain seq x y z
N MET A 1 -13.50 3.87 12.36
CA MET A 1 -13.45 3.08 11.12
C MET A 1 -12.05 2.56 10.85
N LYS A 2 -11.93 1.27 10.62
CA LYS A 2 -10.68 0.53 10.40
C LYS A 2 -10.77 -0.17 9.05
N ILE A 3 -10.05 0.37 8.06
CA ILE A 3 -10.14 -0.06 6.66
C ILE A 3 -8.87 -0.80 6.27
N LEU A 4 -8.99 -1.87 5.49
CA LEU A 4 -7.89 -2.53 4.82
C LEU A 4 -8.00 -2.37 3.30
N LEU A 5 -6.90 -1.97 2.66
CA LEU A 5 -6.77 -2.00 1.19
C LEU A 5 -5.89 -3.18 0.76
N ILE A 6 -6.48 -4.10 0.01
CA ILE A 6 -5.81 -5.24 -0.64
C ILE A 6 -5.72 -4.96 -2.13
N GLY A 7 -4.62 -5.34 -2.76
CA GLY A 7 -4.49 -5.29 -4.21
C GLY A 7 -3.03 -5.48 -4.63
N PRO A 8 -2.78 -5.82 -5.90
CA PRO A 8 -1.42 -6.05 -6.37
C PRO A 8 -0.53 -4.80 -6.26
N PRO A 9 0.80 -4.95 -6.22
CA PRO A 9 1.73 -3.83 -6.37
C PRO A 9 1.38 -2.99 -7.60
N GLY A 10 1.16 -1.67 -7.45
CA GLY A 10 0.77 -0.81 -8.58
C GLY A 10 -0.73 -0.63 -8.77
N SER A 11 -1.59 -1.31 -7.99
CA SER A 11 -3.05 -1.11 -8.06
C SER A 11 -3.54 0.28 -7.66
N GLY A 12 -2.69 1.14 -7.10
CA GLY A 12 -3.08 2.51 -6.70
C GLY A 12 -3.50 2.65 -5.24
N LYS A 13 -3.28 1.64 -4.38
CA LYS A 13 -3.56 1.69 -2.92
C LYS A 13 -3.12 3.00 -2.27
N GLY A 14 -1.85 3.38 -2.43
CA GLY A 14 -1.31 4.60 -1.84
C GLY A 14 -2.04 5.87 -2.31
N THR A 15 -2.41 5.95 -3.59
CA THR A 15 -3.14 7.10 -4.13
C THR A 15 -4.57 7.18 -3.57
N ILE A 16 -5.24 6.03 -3.42
CA ILE A 16 -6.55 5.97 -2.76
C ILE A 16 -6.43 6.34 -1.28
N SER A 17 -5.40 5.85 -0.58
CA SER A 17 -5.12 6.24 0.81
C SER A 17 -4.92 7.75 0.94
N GLU A 18 -4.13 8.38 0.06
CA GLU A 18 -3.91 9.83 0.05
C GLU A 18 -5.22 10.62 -0.09
N LEU A 19 -6.15 10.16 -0.94
CA LEU A 19 -7.46 10.80 -1.09
C LEU A 19 -8.31 10.67 0.18
N LEU A 20 -8.36 9.49 0.79
CA LEU A 20 -9.09 9.26 2.05
C LEU A 20 -8.51 10.05 3.23
N ILE A 21 -7.18 10.19 3.30
CA ILE A 21 -6.52 11.04 4.31
C ILE A 21 -6.94 12.49 4.11
N LYS A 22 -6.80 13.00 2.89
CA LYS A 22 -7.03 14.42 2.58
C LYS A 22 -8.49 14.83 2.73
N ASN A 23 -9.41 14.00 2.26
CA ASN A 23 -10.82 14.36 2.13
C ASN A 23 -11.69 13.82 3.28
N ASP A 24 -11.25 12.77 3.97
CA ASP A 24 -12.07 12.05 4.96
C ASP A 24 -11.34 11.84 6.30
N GLN A 25 -10.20 12.50 6.52
CA GLN A 25 -9.45 12.55 7.80
C GLN A 25 -8.96 11.19 8.33
N PHE A 26 -8.84 10.18 7.47
CA PHE A 26 -8.25 8.91 7.86
C PHE A 26 -6.75 9.06 8.16
N MET A 27 -6.29 8.36 9.17
CA MET A 27 -4.87 8.09 9.40
C MET A 27 -4.41 6.94 8.49
N HIS A 28 -3.10 6.84 8.25
CA HIS A 28 -2.55 5.84 7.33
C HIS A 28 -1.43 5.03 7.96
N VAL A 29 -1.59 3.71 7.96
CA VAL A 29 -0.57 2.75 8.36
C VAL A 29 -0.11 2.01 7.11
N SER A 30 1.03 2.43 6.57
CA SER A 30 1.70 1.73 5.47
C SER A 30 2.96 1.06 5.95
N THR A 31 2.99 -0.28 5.98
CA THR A 31 4.20 -1.02 6.35
C THR A 31 5.37 -0.70 5.43
N GLY A 32 5.11 -0.47 4.14
CA GLY A 32 6.13 0.00 3.22
C GLY A 32 6.77 1.33 3.64
N ASN A 33 5.97 2.28 4.15
CA ASN A 33 6.50 3.55 4.68
C ASN A 33 7.21 3.35 6.01
N LEU A 34 6.67 2.53 6.92
CA LEU A 34 7.28 2.20 8.20
C LEU A 34 8.67 1.58 8.00
N PHE A 35 8.80 0.60 7.09
CA PHE A 35 10.08 -0.01 6.78
C PHE A 35 11.05 0.97 6.10
N ARG A 36 10.58 1.79 5.15
CA ARG A 36 11.41 2.86 4.56
C ARG A 36 11.89 3.89 5.58
N ALA A 37 11.14 4.13 6.65
CA ALA A 37 11.61 4.97 7.76
C ALA A 37 12.72 4.29 8.55
N ILE A 38 12.58 2.99 8.87
CA ILE A 38 13.61 2.17 9.52
C ILE A 38 14.89 2.12 8.69
N LEU A 39 14.80 2.09 7.35
CA LEU A 39 15.97 2.13 6.46
C LEU A 39 16.85 3.37 6.61
N LYS A 40 16.35 4.45 7.24
CA LYS A 40 17.12 5.66 7.52
C LYS A 40 17.94 5.55 8.81
N GLU A 41 17.72 4.50 9.59
CA GLU A 41 18.43 4.23 10.83
C GLU A 41 19.70 3.40 10.52
N ASN A 42 20.80 3.69 11.20
CA ASN A 42 22.03 2.90 11.10
C ASN A 42 21.94 1.68 12.05
N SER A 43 21.28 0.61 11.61
CA SER A 43 21.13 -0.64 12.38
C SER A 43 21.25 -1.89 11.49
N THR A 44 21.62 -3.03 12.09
CA THR A 44 21.67 -4.33 11.40
C THR A 44 20.31 -4.73 10.83
N LEU A 45 19.23 -4.44 11.58
CA LEU A 45 17.86 -4.67 11.12
C LEU A 45 17.53 -3.87 9.84
N ALA A 46 18.03 -2.63 9.74
CA ALA A 46 17.84 -1.81 8.55
C ALA A 46 18.55 -2.42 7.31
N GLU A 47 19.73 -3.01 7.49
CA GLU A 47 20.45 -3.69 6.40
C GLU A 47 19.71 -4.94 5.89
N GLU A 48 19.22 -5.79 6.80
CA GLU A 48 18.43 -6.97 6.45
C GLU A 48 17.13 -6.60 5.73
N ILE A 49 16.40 -5.61 6.25
CA ILE A 49 15.17 -5.10 5.61
C ILE A 49 15.47 -4.55 4.21
N LYS A 50 16.59 -3.86 4.03
CA LYS A 50 16.98 -3.26 2.75
C LYS A 50 17.18 -4.32 1.68
N ASP A 51 17.89 -5.40 2.00
CA ASP A 51 18.17 -6.49 1.06
C ASP A 51 16.88 -7.18 0.60
N LEU A 52 16.01 -7.55 1.55
CA LEU A 52 14.69 -8.16 1.24
C LEU A 52 13.85 -7.24 0.34
N MET A 53 13.76 -5.95 0.67
CA MET A 53 12.99 -4.99 -0.11
C MET A 53 13.53 -4.80 -1.53
N GLN A 54 14.86 -4.80 -1.72
CA GLN A 54 15.48 -4.68 -3.05
C GLN A 54 15.21 -5.91 -3.92
N LYS A 55 15.17 -7.10 -3.32
CA LYS A 55 14.80 -8.35 -4.00
C LYS A 55 13.31 -8.46 -4.30
N GLY A 56 12.50 -7.61 -3.69
CA GLY A 56 11.05 -7.64 -3.82
C GLY A 56 10.38 -8.69 -2.92
N GLU A 57 11.08 -9.13 -1.88
CA GLU A 57 10.64 -10.16 -0.93
C GLU A 57 9.87 -9.55 0.26
N LEU A 58 9.01 -10.34 0.89
CA LEU A 58 8.31 -9.95 2.11
C LEU A 58 9.24 -10.03 3.32
N ILE A 59 9.15 -9.01 4.17
CA ILE A 59 9.77 -9.02 5.49
C ILE A 59 9.06 -10.06 6.37
N PRO A 60 9.78 -10.87 7.16
CA PRO A 60 9.19 -11.93 7.99
C PRO A 60 8.00 -11.47 8.83
N ASP A 61 7.00 -12.35 8.96
CA ASP A 61 5.73 -12.05 9.65
C ASP A 61 5.94 -11.54 11.08
N HIS A 62 6.86 -12.12 11.85
CA HIS A 62 7.09 -11.72 13.24
C HIS A 62 7.60 -10.26 13.35
N ILE A 63 8.46 -9.81 12.43
CA ILE A 63 8.95 -8.43 12.37
C ILE A 63 7.81 -7.51 11.93
N THR A 64 7.12 -7.88 10.86
CA THR A 64 6.02 -7.09 10.29
C THR A 64 4.87 -6.92 11.28
N ASN A 65 4.47 -7.99 11.98
CA ASN A 65 3.44 -7.97 13.02
C ASN A 65 3.79 -7.00 14.14
N LYS A 66 5.04 -7.05 14.64
CA LYS A 66 5.50 -6.17 15.72
C LYS A 66 5.48 -4.70 15.30
N VAL A 67 6.02 -4.38 14.12
CA VAL A 67 6.08 -3.01 13.60
C VAL A 67 4.69 -2.46 13.32
N ALA A 68 3.81 -3.25 12.68
CA ALA A 68 2.44 -2.85 12.38
C ALA A 68 1.60 -2.69 13.66
N ALA A 69 1.66 -3.64 14.60
CA ALA A 69 0.90 -3.59 15.85
C ALA A 69 1.21 -2.32 16.66
N ASN A 70 2.48 -1.94 16.76
CA ASN A 70 2.88 -0.73 17.46
C ASN A 70 2.28 0.55 16.85
N ALA A 71 2.16 0.61 15.51
CA ALA A 71 1.54 1.74 14.83
C ALA A 71 0.01 1.73 14.98
N ILE A 72 -0.60 0.56 14.81
CA ILE A 72 -2.06 0.37 14.87
C ILE A 72 -2.59 0.64 16.29
N GLN A 73 -1.93 0.10 17.31
CA GLN A 73 -2.38 0.23 18.70
C GLN A 73 -2.47 1.70 19.12
N LYS A 74 -1.48 2.52 18.75
CA LYS A 74 -1.50 3.96 19.01
C LYS A 74 -2.73 4.64 18.40
N LEU A 75 -3.13 4.26 17.19
CA LEU A 75 -4.31 4.84 16.53
C LEU A 75 -5.62 4.37 17.19
N ILE A 76 -5.66 3.10 17.62
CA ILE A 76 -6.79 2.53 18.36
C ILE A 76 -6.96 3.25 19.70
N ASP A 77 -5.88 3.42 20.47
CA ASP A 77 -5.91 4.05 21.79
C ASP A 77 -6.36 5.51 21.71
N ASN A 78 -6.06 6.18 20.60
CA ASN A 78 -6.51 7.56 20.32
C ASN A 78 -7.85 7.64 19.58
N ASN A 79 -8.57 6.50 19.43
CA ASN A 79 -9.86 6.39 18.75
C ASN A 79 -9.88 7.04 17.36
N GLN A 80 -8.82 6.83 16.58
CA GLN A 80 -8.67 7.39 15.23
C GLN A 80 -9.16 6.41 14.16
N ASP A 81 -9.73 6.97 13.10
CA ASP A 81 -10.07 6.23 11.89
C ASP A 81 -8.82 6.04 11.04
N PHE A 82 -8.59 4.84 10.53
CA PHE A 82 -7.35 4.55 9.82
C PHE A 82 -7.48 3.52 8.70
N ILE A 83 -6.52 3.60 7.78
CA ILE A 83 -6.35 2.73 6.63
C ILE A 83 -5.07 1.92 6.80
N LEU A 84 -5.18 0.62 6.65
CA LEU A 84 -4.06 -0.30 6.54
C LEU A 84 -3.74 -0.51 5.05
N ASP A 85 -2.49 -0.19 4.66
CA ASP A 85 -1.97 -0.38 3.31
C ASP A 85 -0.72 -1.26 3.34
N GLY A 86 -0.84 -2.46 2.78
CA GLY A 86 0.25 -3.41 2.71
C GLY A 86 0.49 -4.21 4.00
N TYR A 87 -0.49 -4.25 4.90
CA TYR A 87 -0.58 -5.22 6.01
C TYR A 87 -2.04 -5.48 6.36
N PRO A 88 -2.49 -6.73 6.48
CA PRO A 88 -1.72 -7.95 6.34
C PRO A 88 -1.40 -8.28 4.87
N ARG A 89 -0.36 -9.09 4.65
CA ARG A 89 0.05 -9.65 3.35
C ARG A 89 0.12 -11.17 3.32
N THR A 90 -0.02 -11.83 4.48
CA THR A 90 -0.09 -13.29 4.62
C THR A 90 -1.26 -13.66 5.52
N LEU A 91 -1.74 -14.90 5.43
CA LEU A 91 -2.81 -15.40 6.30
C LEU A 91 -2.43 -15.32 7.78
N ASN A 92 -1.18 -15.64 8.13
CA ASN A 92 -0.68 -15.52 9.50
C ASN A 92 -0.76 -14.08 10.02
N GLN A 93 -0.39 -13.09 9.19
CA GLN A 93 -0.53 -11.68 9.56
C GLN A 93 -2.00 -11.29 9.73
N ALA A 94 -2.90 -11.81 8.89
CA ALA A 94 -4.33 -11.54 8.98
C ALA A 94 -4.95 -12.13 10.25
N ASP A 95 -4.58 -13.35 10.61
CA ASP A 95 -5.00 -13.99 11.86
C ASP A 95 -4.45 -13.23 13.06
N TYR A 96 -3.16 -12.85 13.04
CA TYR A 96 -2.55 -12.04 14.09
C TYR A 96 -3.27 -10.69 14.27
N LEU A 97 -3.53 -9.96 13.18
CA LEU A 97 -4.26 -8.68 13.20
C LEU A 97 -5.69 -8.86 13.77
N SER A 98 -6.37 -9.94 13.41
CA SER A 98 -7.77 -10.17 13.78
C SER A 98 -7.98 -10.29 15.29
N ASN A 99 -6.94 -10.65 16.05
CA ASN A 99 -7.01 -10.81 17.51
C ASN A 99 -7.16 -9.50 18.28
N TYR A 100 -6.69 -8.37 17.72
CA TYR A 100 -6.70 -7.08 18.43
C TYR A 100 -7.27 -5.92 17.61
N CYS A 101 -7.40 -6.07 16.29
CA CYS A 101 -7.92 -5.04 15.40
C CYS A 101 -8.93 -5.62 14.41
N PRO A 102 -10.19 -5.82 14.85
CA PRO A 102 -11.28 -6.14 13.94
C PRO A 102 -11.44 -5.04 12.90
N LEU A 103 -11.47 -5.43 11.62
CA LEU A 103 -11.65 -4.50 10.50
C LEU A 103 -13.15 -4.29 10.21
N ASP A 104 -13.49 -3.05 9.89
CA ASP A 104 -14.84 -2.64 9.47
C ASP A 104 -15.04 -2.90 7.97
N TYR A 105 -14.05 -2.51 7.16
CA TYR A 105 -14.09 -2.64 5.71
C TYR A 105 -12.81 -3.23 5.14
N VAL A 106 -12.94 -4.13 4.16
CA VAL A 106 -11.83 -4.66 3.39
C VAL A 106 -12.10 -4.43 1.91
N PHE A 107 -11.36 -3.51 1.29
CA PHE A 107 -11.47 -3.22 -0.14
C PHE A 107 -10.39 -3.96 -0.91
N TYR A 108 -10.80 -4.71 -1.92
CA TYR A 108 -9.89 -5.28 -2.90
C TYR A 108 -9.90 -4.43 -4.17
N LEU A 109 -8.74 -3.88 -4.51
CA LEU A 109 -8.53 -3.08 -5.71
C LEU A 109 -8.14 -4.01 -6.86
N ASP A 110 -9.10 -4.32 -7.71
CA ASP A 110 -8.97 -5.20 -8.87
C ASP A 110 -8.57 -4.39 -10.10
N ILE A 111 -7.56 -4.87 -10.82
CA ILE A 111 -6.91 -4.13 -11.91
C ILE A 111 -6.41 -5.08 -12.98
N ASN A 112 -6.56 -4.68 -14.23
CA ASN A 112 -6.03 -5.42 -15.36
C ASN A 112 -4.48 -5.43 -15.35
N HIS A 113 -3.90 -6.56 -15.73
CA HIS A 113 -2.45 -6.78 -15.76
C HIS A 113 -1.70 -5.74 -16.63
N ASP A 114 -2.23 -5.37 -17.79
CA ASP A 114 -1.55 -4.42 -18.68
C ASP A 114 -1.49 -3.00 -18.09
N GLN A 115 -2.56 -2.60 -17.39
CA GLN A 115 -2.61 -1.34 -16.65
C GLN A 115 -1.64 -1.38 -15.46
N LEU A 116 -1.60 -2.51 -14.75
CA LEU A 116 -0.70 -2.74 -13.62
C LEU A 116 0.77 -2.56 -14.01
N MET A 117 1.19 -3.16 -15.13
CA MET A 117 2.56 -3.06 -15.62
C MET A 117 2.93 -1.62 -15.99
N LYS A 118 2.06 -0.89 -16.69
CA LYS A 118 2.26 0.54 -16.98
C LYS A 118 2.37 1.38 -15.70
N ARG A 119 1.58 1.05 -14.67
CA ARG A 119 1.62 1.75 -13.37
C ARG A 119 2.93 1.51 -12.62
N LEU A 120 3.47 0.30 -12.70
CA LEU A 120 4.73 -0.07 -12.04
C LEU A 120 5.95 0.54 -12.76
N VAL A 121 6.13 0.24 -14.04
CA VAL A 121 7.32 0.67 -14.81
C VAL A 121 7.38 2.18 -14.98
N GLY A 122 6.21 2.83 -15.07
CA GLY A 122 6.09 4.27 -15.24
C GLY A 122 6.15 5.08 -13.95
N ARG A 123 6.26 4.45 -12.76
CA ARG A 123 6.23 5.16 -11.48
C ARG A 123 7.46 6.06 -11.30
N LEU A 124 7.20 7.28 -10.86
CA LEU A 124 8.20 8.24 -10.40
C LEU A 124 7.81 8.71 -8.99
N THR A 125 8.79 8.88 -8.11
CA THR A 125 8.58 9.36 -6.74
C THR A 125 9.51 10.55 -6.48
N CYS A 126 8.99 11.60 -5.86
CA CYS A 126 9.84 12.69 -5.37
C CYS A 126 10.56 12.24 -4.09
N SER A 127 11.89 12.39 -4.04
CA SER A 127 12.72 12.04 -2.88
C SER A 127 12.37 12.81 -1.61
N ASP A 128 11.90 14.05 -1.76
CA ASP A 128 11.72 14.97 -0.64
C ASP A 128 10.30 14.95 -0.09
N CYS A 129 9.30 15.07 -0.95
CA CYS A 129 7.90 15.15 -0.53
C CYS A 129 7.12 13.83 -0.71
N ASN A 130 7.77 12.77 -1.21
CA ASN A 130 7.17 11.44 -1.46
C ASN A 130 5.99 11.41 -2.45
N VAL A 131 5.65 12.54 -3.08
CA VAL A 131 4.58 12.60 -4.09
C VAL A 131 4.90 11.62 -5.23
N VAL A 132 3.89 10.82 -5.57
CA VAL A 132 3.97 9.82 -6.63
C VAL A 132 3.38 10.37 -7.93
N TYR A 133 4.11 10.15 -9.01
CA TYR A 133 3.77 10.42 -10.39
C TYR A 133 3.79 9.13 -11.20
N ASN A 134 3.22 9.18 -12.40
CA ASN A 134 3.38 8.11 -13.38
C ASN A 134 3.43 8.72 -14.77
N ILE A 135 4.44 8.36 -15.57
CA ILE A 135 4.67 8.96 -16.90
C ILE A 135 3.49 8.79 -17.88
N TYR A 136 2.60 7.81 -17.67
CA TYR A 136 1.45 7.55 -18.52
C TYR A 136 0.15 8.16 -17.98
N PHE A 137 -0.07 8.10 -16.67
CA PHE A 137 -1.37 8.44 -16.06
C PHE A 137 -1.39 9.75 -15.27
N LYS A 138 -0.24 10.16 -14.75
CA LYS A 138 -0.07 11.38 -13.95
C LYS A 138 1.36 11.91 -14.17
N PRO A 139 1.68 12.36 -15.40
CA PRO A 139 3.01 12.89 -15.69
C PRO A 139 3.22 14.20 -14.92
N PRO A 140 4.46 14.52 -14.51
CA PRO A 140 4.77 15.84 -13.98
C PRO A 140 4.59 16.90 -15.07
N GLN A 141 4.30 18.14 -14.69
CA GLN A 141 4.20 19.26 -15.62
C GLN A 141 5.53 19.52 -16.33
N THR A 142 6.64 19.40 -15.59
CA THR A 142 8.00 19.49 -16.15
C THR A 142 8.69 18.14 -16.00
N ALA A 143 9.24 17.63 -17.10
CA ALA A 143 9.91 16.33 -17.12
C ALA A 143 10.98 16.22 -16.02
N ASN A 144 10.93 15.12 -15.26
CA ASN A 144 11.83 14.81 -14.13
C ASN A 144 11.78 15.75 -12.92
N LEU A 145 10.86 16.72 -12.85
CA LEU A 145 10.73 17.63 -11.70
C LEU A 145 9.39 17.45 -10.99
N CYS A 146 9.42 17.51 -9.67
CA CYS A 146 8.20 17.49 -8.85
C CYS A 146 7.46 18.82 -8.95
N ASP A 147 6.18 18.78 -9.30
CA ASP A 147 5.30 19.96 -9.44
C ASP A 147 5.11 20.75 -8.12
N TYR A 148 5.42 20.16 -6.97
CA TYR A 148 5.21 20.80 -5.66
C TYR A 148 6.48 21.39 -5.04
N CYS A 149 7.66 20.82 -5.32
CA CYS A 149 8.91 21.23 -4.68
C CYS A 149 10.09 21.38 -5.64
N ASN A 150 9.87 21.21 -6.95
CA ASN A 150 10.88 21.30 -8.01
C ASN A 150 12.11 20.39 -7.83
N ARG A 151 12.02 19.37 -6.98
CA ARG A 151 13.08 18.36 -6.80
C ARG A 151 12.99 17.26 -7.84
N THR A 152 14.12 16.64 -8.12
CA THR A 152 14.23 15.56 -9.10
C THR A 152 13.35 14.37 -8.71
N LEU A 153 12.60 13.88 -9.68
CA LEU A 153 11.84 12.65 -9.56
C LEU A 153 12.75 11.45 -9.83
N THR A 154 12.67 10.44 -8.98
CA THR A 154 13.46 9.21 -9.11
C THR A 154 12.56 7.99 -9.21
N LYS A 155 13.09 6.91 -9.81
CA LYS A 155 12.49 5.59 -9.67
C LYS A 155 12.88 5.01 -8.32
N ARG A 156 12.00 4.21 -7.73
CA ARG A 156 12.37 3.47 -6.51
C ARG A 156 13.35 2.37 -6.88
N SER A 157 14.25 2.03 -5.96
CA SER A 157 15.23 0.96 -6.16
C SER A 157 14.57 -0.40 -6.42
N ASP A 158 13.38 -0.62 -5.86
CA ASP A 158 12.56 -1.83 -5.99
C ASP A 158 11.52 -1.78 -7.13
N ASP A 159 11.57 -0.76 -8.00
CA ASP A 159 10.71 -0.64 -9.19
C ASP A 159 11.49 -1.02 -10.49
N ASN A 160 12.41 -2.00 -10.41
CA ASN A 160 13.05 -2.63 -11.58
C ASN A 160 12.26 -3.87 -12.04
N GLU A 161 12.51 -4.36 -13.25
CA GLU A 161 11.70 -5.45 -13.84
C GLU A 161 11.73 -6.73 -12.99
N VAL A 162 12.92 -7.14 -12.53
CA VAL A 162 13.10 -8.35 -11.71
C VAL A 162 12.38 -8.21 -10.38
N SER A 163 12.56 -7.09 -9.67
CA SER A 163 11.89 -6.86 -8.39
C SER A 163 10.38 -6.74 -8.55
N VAL A 164 9.90 -6.17 -9.65
CA VAL A 164 8.47 -6.10 -9.99
C VAL A 164 7.89 -7.51 -10.18
N GLN A 165 8.55 -8.35 -10.97
CA GLN A 165 8.12 -9.74 -11.19
C GLN A 165 8.07 -10.52 -9.87
N ASN A 166 9.11 -10.42 -9.03
CA ASN A 166 9.14 -11.07 -7.72
C ASN A 166 8.00 -10.59 -6.82
N ARG A 167 7.74 -9.29 -6.76
CA ARG A 167 6.65 -8.73 -5.95
C ARG A 167 5.27 -9.19 -6.42
N LEU A 168 5.08 -9.37 -7.73
CA LEU A 168 3.84 -9.91 -8.28
C LEU A 168 3.70 -11.40 -7.92
N ALA A 169 4.75 -12.19 -8.09
CA ALA A 169 4.77 -13.60 -7.71
C ALA A 169 4.51 -13.81 -6.21
N GLU A 170 5.14 -13.02 -5.35
CA GLU A 170 4.87 -13.06 -3.91
C GLU A 170 3.45 -12.61 -3.58
N TYR A 171 2.94 -11.57 -4.23
CA TYR A 171 1.56 -11.12 -4.05
C TYR A 171 0.58 -12.25 -4.38
N GLU A 172 0.74 -12.91 -5.52
CA GLU A 172 -0.11 -14.04 -5.94
C GLU A 172 -0.03 -15.20 -4.95
N LYS A 173 1.18 -15.53 -4.48
CA LYS A 173 1.40 -16.66 -3.58
C LYS A 173 0.90 -16.41 -2.16
N LEU A 174 1.15 -15.23 -1.61
CA LEU A 174 1.02 -14.95 -0.18
C LEU A 174 -0.15 -14.01 0.15
N THR A 175 -0.39 -13.00 -0.69
CA THR A 175 -1.38 -11.95 -0.42
C THR A 175 -2.73 -12.22 -1.08
N LEU A 176 -2.77 -12.76 -2.31
CA LEU A 176 -4.02 -13.08 -3.00
C LEU A 176 -4.91 -14.05 -2.22
N PRO A 177 -4.39 -15.06 -1.47
CA PRO A 177 -5.20 -15.88 -0.58
C PRO A 177 -6.03 -15.08 0.45
N LEU A 178 -5.60 -13.86 0.82
CA LEU A 178 -6.36 -12.98 1.71
C LEU A 178 -7.68 -12.53 1.09
N VAL A 179 -7.76 -12.40 -0.23
CA VAL A 179 -9.01 -12.07 -0.93
C VAL A 179 -10.06 -13.14 -0.65
N LYS A 180 -9.68 -14.42 -0.78
CA LYS A 180 -10.56 -15.54 -0.42
C LYS A 180 -10.93 -15.52 1.07
N TYR A 181 -9.94 -15.37 1.95
CA TYR A 181 -10.13 -15.30 3.40
C TYR A 181 -11.16 -14.24 3.82
N TYR A 182 -11.04 -13.01 3.32
CA TYR A 182 -11.98 -11.93 3.67
C TYR A 182 -13.33 -12.02 2.93
N LYS A 183 -13.36 -12.66 1.75
CA LYS A 183 -14.60 -12.95 1.02
C LYS A 183 -15.46 -13.97 1.80
N GLU A 184 -14.85 -15.03 2.32
CA GLU A 184 -15.53 -16.04 3.14
C GLU A 184 -16.07 -15.44 4.45
N LYS A 185 -15.35 -14.47 5.02
CA LYS A 185 -15.82 -13.69 6.18
C LYS A 185 -16.88 -12.63 5.85
N LYS A 186 -17.33 -12.54 4.58
CA LYS A 186 -18.29 -11.54 4.08
C LYS A 186 -17.89 -10.08 4.36
N LYS A 187 -16.58 -9.81 4.42
CA LYS A 187 -16.03 -8.45 4.67
C LYS A 187 -15.40 -7.81 3.44
N LEU A 188 -15.21 -8.58 2.37
CA LEU A 188 -14.54 -8.13 1.16
C LEU A 188 -15.49 -7.37 0.23
N ILE A 189 -15.07 -6.19 -0.21
CA ILE A 189 -15.71 -5.41 -1.26
C ILE A 189 -14.70 -5.22 -2.39
N THR A 190 -15.05 -5.65 -3.60
CA THR A 190 -14.21 -5.47 -4.79
C THR A 190 -14.47 -4.12 -5.44
N ILE A 191 -13.40 -3.41 -5.77
CA ILE A 191 -13.40 -2.12 -6.48
C ILE A 191 -12.55 -2.28 -7.73
N ASP A 192 -13.19 -2.16 -8.90
CA ASP A 192 -12.48 -2.02 -10.18
C ASP A 192 -11.76 -0.67 -10.23
N VAL A 193 -10.43 -0.73 -10.40
CA VAL A 193 -9.53 0.43 -10.48
C VAL A 193 -8.84 0.59 -11.84
N ASP A 194 -9.35 -0.02 -12.90
CA ASP A 194 -8.99 0.32 -14.28
C ASP A 194 -9.51 1.70 -14.71
N CYS A 195 -10.49 2.21 -13.96
CA CYS A 195 -11.02 3.58 -14.08
C CYS A 195 -10.08 4.66 -13.53
N LYS A 196 -10.51 5.93 -13.65
CA LYS A 196 -9.81 7.06 -13.02
C LYS A 196 -9.83 6.94 -11.50
N VAL A 197 -8.81 7.47 -10.84
CA VAL A 197 -8.65 7.31 -9.40
C VAL A 197 -9.78 7.97 -8.61
N GLU A 198 -10.34 9.07 -9.11
CA GLU A 198 -11.48 9.77 -8.51
C GLU A 198 -12.74 8.91 -8.53
N GLU A 199 -12.96 8.14 -9.59
CA GLU A 199 -14.10 7.23 -9.72
C GLU A 199 -13.96 6.04 -8.76
N ALA A 200 -12.77 5.44 -8.67
CA ALA A 200 -12.48 4.39 -7.70
C ALA A 200 -12.66 4.87 -6.26
N TYR A 201 -12.17 6.07 -5.93
CA TYR A 201 -12.36 6.70 -4.63
C TYR A 201 -13.85 6.94 -4.32
N ALA A 202 -14.63 7.45 -5.29
CA ALA A 202 -16.06 7.67 -5.10
C ALA A 202 -16.81 6.36 -4.81
N LYS A 203 -16.46 5.26 -5.50
CA LYS A 203 -17.02 3.92 -5.23
C LYS A 203 -16.73 3.46 -3.80
N ILE A 204 -15.51 3.66 -3.31
CA ILE A 204 -15.13 3.34 -1.93
C ILE A 204 -15.96 4.17 -0.94
N LYS A 205 -16.03 5.49 -1.15
CA LYS A 205 -16.79 6.40 -0.29
C LYS A 205 -18.26 6.01 -0.20
N GLN A 206 -18.88 5.59 -1.30
CA GLN A 206 -20.26 5.13 -1.30
C GLN A 206 -20.49 3.92 -0.35
N GLN A 207 -19.49 3.06 -0.17
CA GLN A 207 -19.61 1.93 0.75
C GLN A 207 -19.40 2.35 2.20
N LEU A 208 -18.55 3.34 2.46
CA LEU A 208 -18.31 3.87 3.82
C LEU A 208 -19.52 4.62 4.39
N LEU A 209 -20.45 5.06 3.54
CA LEU A 209 -21.69 5.74 3.93
C LEU A 209 -22.85 4.77 4.22
N LYS A 210 -22.68 3.47 4.02
CA LYS A 210 -23.67 2.44 4.34
C LYS A 210 -23.50 1.93 5.76
#